data_AF-A0A2V9R749-F1
#
_entry.id   AF-A0A2V9R749-F1
#
_cell.length_a   1.000
_cell.length_b   1.000
_cell.length_c   1.000
_cell.angle_alpha   90.00
_cell.angle_beta   90.00
_cell.angle_gamma   90.00
#
_symmetry.space_group_name_H-M   'P 1'
#
loop_
_entity.id
_entity.type
_entity.pdbx_description
1 polymer ?
#
loop_
_entity_poly.entity_id
_entity_poly.type
_entity_poly.pdbx_seq_one_letter_code
_entity_poly.pdbx_strand_id
1 'polypeptide(L)'
;MHSLRDIAQQMELFSAYLKQNGLKMTRQREVVVESFLRTDGHLSTDELYQLVKKKDQKVGFTTVFRTLKALTHCGLARETDLSDGRTRFEHLYNRPHHHHIVCLEYNRTIEFLSPELEQLQEQIVSRYQFKSVRHQLQIFGVCQDCQNQRPRKQDVFDSDLVFARDALQIALATERSGVNFYLSAAETSTHPSGRSTFLKIAEEEKRHLHELEHEWEQLIKK
;
A
#
# COMPACT_ATOMS: atom_id res chain seq x y z
N MET A 1 3.90 10.77 -5.83
CA MET A 1 4.59 11.30 -7.04
C MET A 1 5.81 10.44 -7.36
N HIS A 2 5.69 9.47 -8.27
CA HIS A 2 6.77 8.52 -8.60
C HIS A 2 7.95 9.21 -9.28
N SER A 3 9.17 8.80 -8.93
CA SER A 3 10.37 9.28 -9.62
C SER A 3 10.34 8.83 -11.08
N LEU A 4 10.89 9.64 -11.99
CA LEU A 4 11.09 9.23 -13.39
C LEU A 4 11.90 7.93 -13.50
N ARG A 5 12.76 7.66 -12.50
CA ARG A 5 13.54 6.42 -12.38
C ARG A 5 12.64 5.20 -12.08
N ASP A 6 11.62 5.37 -11.25
CA ASP A 6 10.70 4.30 -10.87
C ASP A 6 9.84 3.87 -12.06
N ILE A 7 9.33 4.85 -12.81
CA ILE A 7 8.54 4.59 -14.02
C ILE A 7 9.37 3.84 -15.06
N ALA A 8 10.64 4.23 -15.25
CA ALA A 8 11.54 3.54 -16.19
C ALA A 8 11.75 2.07 -15.81
N GLN A 9 11.98 1.78 -14.53
CA GLN A 9 12.16 0.41 -14.04
C GLN A 9 10.88 -0.43 -14.21
N GLN A 10 9.71 0.14 -13.90
CA GLN A 10 8.43 -0.54 -14.12
C GLN A 10 8.17 -0.83 -15.61
N MET A 11 8.55 0.11 -16.49
CA MET A 11 8.46 -0.07 -17.93
C MET A 11 9.35 -1.21 -18.43
N GLU A 12 10.57 -1.33 -17.90
CA GLU A 12 11.48 -2.45 -18.21
C GLU A 12 10.90 -3.79 -17.75
N LEU A 13 10.40 -3.86 -16.50
CA LEU A 13 9.75 -5.06 -15.97
C LEU A 13 8.56 -5.49 -16.83
N PHE A 14 7.70 -4.54 -17.19
CA PHE A 14 6.54 -4.82 -18.04
C PHE A 14 6.96 -5.27 -19.44
N SER A 15 7.98 -4.64 -20.04
CA SER A 15 8.54 -5.03 -21.33
C SER A 15 9.10 -6.46 -21.31
N ALA A 16 9.82 -6.82 -20.25
CA ALA A 16 10.34 -8.17 -20.03
C ALA A 16 9.20 -9.19 -19.92
N TYR A 17 8.15 -8.89 -19.15
CA TYR A 17 6.95 -9.72 -19.05
C TYR A 17 6.26 -9.92 -20.39
N LEU A 18 6.06 -8.84 -21.18
CA LEU A 18 5.45 -8.97 -22.51
C LEU A 18 6.28 -9.88 -23.41
N LYS A 19 7.60 -9.69 -23.44
CA LYS A 19 8.52 -10.52 -24.24
C LYS A 19 8.46 -12.00 -23.85
N GLN A 20 8.44 -12.32 -22.56
CA GLN A 20 8.32 -13.69 -22.06
C GLN A 20 6.99 -14.35 -22.46
N ASN A 21 5.93 -13.57 -22.63
CA ASN A 21 4.61 -14.04 -23.02
C ASN A 21 4.32 -13.92 -24.53
N GLY A 22 5.35 -13.68 -25.35
CA GLY A 22 5.19 -13.54 -26.81
C GLY A 22 4.39 -12.30 -27.24
N LEU A 23 4.22 -11.32 -26.35
CA LEU A 23 3.53 -10.07 -26.59
C LEU A 23 4.54 -8.97 -26.96
N LYS A 24 4.08 -7.96 -27.71
CA LYS A 24 4.91 -6.81 -28.11
C LYS A 24 4.60 -5.59 -27.27
N MET A 25 5.64 -4.89 -26.85
CA MET A 25 5.52 -3.49 -26.46
C MET A 25 5.28 -2.66 -27.72
N THR A 26 4.10 -2.06 -27.82
CA THR A 26 3.74 -1.15 -28.92
C THR A 26 3.66 0.27 -28.37
N ARG A 27 3.87 1.29 -29.20
CA ARG A 27 3.70 2.69 -28.79
C ARG A 27 2.38 2.96 -28.08
N GLN A 28 1.28 2.36 -28.52
CA GLN A 28 -0.03 2.48 -27.86
C GLN A 28 -0.02 1.93 -26.43
N ARG A 29 0.61 0.77 -26.21
CA ARG A 29 0.76 0.18 -24.86
C ARG A 29 1.65 1.05 -23.98
N GLU A 30 2.74 1.60 -24.52
CA GLU A 30 3.63 2.51 -23.77
C GLU A 30 2.85 3.72 -23.24
N VAL A 31 2.06 4.37 -24.09
CA VAL A 31 1.22 5.53 -23.68
C VAL A 31 0.23 5.13 -22.59
N VAL A 32 -0.37 3.93 -22.67
CA VAL A 32 -1.29 3.43 -21.64
C VAL A 32 -0.56 3.21 -20.31
N VAL A 33 0.56 2.48 -20.33
CA VAL A 33 1.33 2.16 -19.12
C VAL A 33 1.85 3.43 -18.48
N GLU A 34 2.46 4.33 -19.25
CA GLU A 34 2.97 5.59 -18.72
C GLU A 34 1.84 6.45 -18.13
N SER A 35 0.67 6.50 -18.76
CA SER A 35 -0.47 7.25 -18.22
C SER A 35 -1.01 6.64 -16.93
N PHE A 36 -1.04 5.31 -16.84
CA PHE A 36 -1.44 4.61 -15.64
C PHE A 36 -0.44 4.84 -14.49
N LEU A 37 0.85 4.67 -14.74
CA LEU A 37 1.91 4.81 -13.73
C LEU A 37 2.12 6.25 -13.23
N ARG A 38 1.65 7.25 -13.98
CA ARG A 38 1.67 8.67 -13.57
C ARG A 38 0.40 9.10 -12.83
N THR A 39 -0.61 8.24 -12.74
CA THR A 39 -1.85 8.58 -12.06
C THR A 39 -1.87 7.90 -10.70
N ASP A 40 -1.94 8.72 -9.64
CA ASP A 40 -2.12 8.22 -8.29
C ASP A 40 -3.59 7.77 -8.07
N GLY A 41 -3.79 6.79 -7.19
CA GLY A 41 -5.11 6.28 -6.80
C GLY A 41 -5.68 5.17 -7.71
N HIS A 42 -7.01 4.99 -7.64
CA HIS A 42 -7.72 3.90 -8.30
C HIS A 42 -8.43 4.37 -9.58
N LEU A 43 -8.02 3.84 -10.74
CA LEU A 43 -8.63 4.16 -12.03
C LEU A 43 -9.46 3.00 -12.58
N SER A 44 -10.65 3.28 -13.07
CA SER A 44 -11.37 2.37 -13.97
C SER A 44 -10.73 2.34 -15.37
N THR A 45 -11.04 1.29 -16.15
CA THR A 45 -10.61 1.21 -17.56
C THR A 45 -11.12 2.40 -18.38
N ASP A 46 -12.36 2.82 -18.15
CA ASP A 46 -12.97 3.97 -18.82
C ASP A 46 -12.24 5.28 -18.50
N GLU A 47 -11.93 5.54 -17.23
CA GLU A 47 -11.20 6.74 -16.83
C GLU A 47 -9.81 6.78 -17.46
N LEU A 48 -9.06 5.67 -17.40
CA LEU A 48 -7.75 5.59 -18.06
C LEU A 48 -7.86 5.74 -19.57
N TYR A 49 -8.90 5.17 -20.20
CA TYR A 49 -9.14 5.33 -21.63
C TYR A 49 -9.36 6.80 -22.00
N GLN A 50 -10.15 7.55 -21.23
CA GLN A 50 -10.34 8.98 -21.47
C GLN A 50 -9.03 9.77 -21.30
N LEU A 51 -8.20 9.42 -20.31
CA LEU A 51 -6.89 10.06 -20.11
C LEU A 51 -5.94 9.78 -21.28
N VAL A 52 -5.86 8.53 -21.72
CA VAL A 52 -4.96 8.10 -22.80
C VAL A 52 -5.41 8.66 -24.14
N LYS A 53 -6.71 8.68 -24.42
CA LYS A 53 -7.26 9.19 -25.69
C LYS A 53 -6.93 10.67 -25.93
N LYS A 54 -6.78 11.45 -24.86
CA LYS A 54 -6.30 12.85 -24.93
C LYS A 54 -4.84 12.95 -25.37
N LYS A 55 -4.03 11.91 -25.11
CA LYS A 55 -2.59 11.85 -25.48
C LYS A 55 -2.37 11.18 -26.84
N ASP A 56 -3.11 10.12 -27.14
CA ASP A 56 -3.06 9.42 -28.42
C ASP A 56 -4.45 8.89 -28.82
N GLN A 57 -5.05 9.54 -29.82
CA GLN A 57 -6.38 9.20 -30.33
C GLN A 57 -6.45 7.83 -31.00
N LYS A 58 -5.31 7.23 -31.37
CA LYS A 58 -5.26 5.90 -32.01
C LYS A 58 -5.42 4.75 -31.00
N VAL A 59 -5.31 5.03 -29.70
CA VAL A 59 -5.48 4.00 -28.67
C VAL A 59 -6.96 3.65 -28.56
N GLY A 60 -7.30 2.39 -28.79
CA GLY A 60 -8.64 1.86 -28.59
C GLY A 60 -8.87 1.41 -27.14
N PHE A 61 -10.14 1.38 -26.72
CA PHE A 61 -10.55 0.92 -25.38
C PHE A 61 -10.03 -0.50 -25.07
N THR A 62 -10.16 -1.42 -26.02
CA THR A 62 -9.65 -2.81 -25.90
C THR A 62 -8.14 -2.86 -25.64
N THR A 63 -7.36 -1.93 -26.20
CA THR A 63 -5.92 -1.84 -25.94
C THR A 63 -5.66 -1.43 -24.50
N VAL A 64 -6.41 -0.46 -23.96
CA VAL A 64 -6.32 -0.05 -22.56
C VAL A 64 -6.63 -1.22 -21.63
N PHE A 65 -7.78 -1.86 -21.83
CA PHE A 65 -8.22 -2.98 -21.02
C PHE A 65 -7.20 -4.14 -21.01
N ARG A 66 -6.74 -4.58 -22.19
CA ARG A 66 -5.75 -5.68 -22.29
C ARG A 66 -4.40 -5.31 -21.68
N THR A 67 -4.03 -4.04 -21.72
CA THR A 67 -2.79 -3.56 -21.11
C THR A 67 -2.89 -3.54 -19.59
N LEU A 68 -4.01 -3.06 -19.03
CA LEU A 68 -4.28 -3.14 -17.59
C LEU A 68 -4.28 -4.59 -17.10
N LYS A 69 -4.97 -5.50 -17.79
CA LYS A 69 -4.89 -6.93 -17.46
C LYS A 69 -3.45 -7.44 -17.49
N ALA A 70 -2.66 -7.11 -18.50
CA ALA A 70 -1.26 -7.54 -18.56
C ALA A 70 -0.43 -6.97 -17.40
N LEU A 71 -0.66 -5.72 -16.97
CA LEU A 71 -0.01 -5.14 -15.80
C LEU A 71 -0.38 -5.90 -14.51
N THR A 72 -1.64 -6.31 -14.37
CA THR A 72 -2.09 -7.13 -13.23
C THR A 72 -1.39 -8.48 -13.19
N HIS A 73 -1.28 -9.17 -14.33
CA HIS A 73 -0.56 -10.46 -14.41
C HIS A 73 0.95 -10.31 -14.17
N CYS A 74 1.53 -9.17 -14.54
CA CYS A 74 2.93 -8.83 -14.26
C CYS A 74 3.17 -8.45 -12.78
N GLY A 75 2.11 -8.31 -11.96
CA GLY A 75 2.20 -7.87 -10.58
C GLY A 75 2.46 -6.36 -10.41
N LEU A 76 2.38 -5.57 -11.49
CA LEU A 76 2.56 -4.11 -11.45
C LEU A 76 1.26 -3.36 -11.13
N ALA A 77 0.12 -4.04 -11.22
CA ALA A 77 -1.19 -3.51 -10.88
C ALA A 77 -2.04 -4.50 -10.08
N ARG A 78 -3.03 -4.00 -9.34
CA ARG A 78 -4.06 -4.81 -8.68
C ARG A 78 -5.44 -4.38 -9.17
N GLU A 79 -6.31 -5.37 -9.34
CA GLU A 79 -7.74 -5.14 -9.54
C GLU A 79 -8.43 -5.05 -8.19
N THR A 80 -9.23 -4.00 -8.01
CA THR A 80 -9.93 -3.71 -6.76
C THR A 80 -11.37 -3.35 -7.08
N ASP A 81 -12.30 -4.02 -6.40
CA ASP A 81 -13.73 -3.70 -6.45
C ASP A 81 -14.04 -2.75 -5.28
N LEU A 82 -14.36 -1.49 -5.58
CA LEU A 82 -14.69 -0.48 -4.58
C LEU A 82 -16.21 -0.32 -4.39
N SER A 83 -17.00 -1.33 -4.77
CA SER A 83 -18.47 -1.32 -4.64
C SER A 83 -19.17 -0.16 -5.35
N ASP A 84 -18.53 0.46 -6.34
CA ASP A 84 -19.10 1.50 -7.20
C ASP A 84 -19.58 0.95 -8.56
N GLY A 85 -19.64 -0.39 -8.68
CA GLY A 85 -20.04 -1.10 -9.89
C GLY A 85 -18.96 -1.13 -10.98
N ARG A 86 -17.73 -0.72 -10.69
CA ARG A 86 -16.62 -0.70 -11.64
C ARG A 86 -15.42 -1.45 -11.11
N THR A 87 -14.75 -2.21 -11.98
CA THR A 87 -13.40 -2.70 -11.69
C THR A 87 -12.43 -1.54 -11.76
N ARG A 88 -11.76 -1.26 -10.64
CA ARG A 88 -10.70 -0.27 -10.58
C ARG A 88 -9.33 -0.94 -10.51
N PHE A 89 -8.33 -0.20 -10.95
CA PHE A 89 -6.95 -0.62 -11.04
C PHE A 89 -6.09 0.37 -10.28
N GLU A 90 -5.15 -0.15 -9.50
CA GLU A 90 -4.14 0.63 -8.78
C GLU A 90 -2.75 0.06 -9.12
N HIS A 91 -1.73 0.92 -9.16
CA HIS A 91 -0.36 0.47 -9.37
C HIS A 91 0.25 0.00 -8.04
N LEU A 92 1.03 -1.08 -8.07
CA LEU A 92 1.56 -1.70 -6.85
C LEU A 92 3.02 -1.33 -6.54
N TYR A 93 3.72 -0.70 -7.47
CA TYR A 93 5.16 -0.52 -7.32
C TYR A 93 5.53 0.42 -6.18
N ASN A 94 6.44 -0.05 -5.34
CA ASN A 94 6.95 0.64 -4.16
C ASN A 94 5.87 1.12 -3.18
N ARG A 95 4.68 0.50 -3.21
CA ARG A 95 3.66 0.71 -2.18
C ARG A 95 3.65 -0.49 -1.24
N PRO A 96 3.62 -0.25 0.09
CA PRO A 96 3.43 -1.34 1.03
C PRO A 96 2.11 -2.05 0.76
N HIS A 97 2.06 -3.34 1.07
CA HIS A 97 0.79 -4.06 1.05
C HIS A 97 -0.16 -3.45 2.08
N HIS A 98 -1.32 -3.03 1.60
CA HIS A 98 -2.30 -2.27 2.36
C HIS A 98 -3.70 -2.78 2.10
N HIS A 99 -4.60 -2.43 3.01
CA HIS A 99 -6.01 -2.77 3.00
C HIS A 99 -6.87 -1.54 2.69
N HIS A 100 -8.15 -1.77 2.40
CA HIS A 100 -9.07 -0.69 2.06
C HIS A 100 -10.24 -0.61 3.04
N ILE A 101 -10.63 0.62 3.39
CA ILE A 101 -11.94 0.96 3.95
C ILE A 101 -12.68 1.79 2.90
N VAL A 102 -13.89 1.39 2.54
CA VAL A 102 -14.67 1.98 1.46
C VAL A 102 -15.98 2.53 2.01
N CYS A 103 -16.23 3.82 1.78
CA CYS A 103 -17.48 4.48 2.07
C CYS A 103 -18.47 4.28 0.92
N LEU A 104 -19.63 3.69 1.20
CA LEU A 104 -20.65 3.38 0.18
C LEU A 104 -21.49 4.60 -0.25
N GLU A 105 -21.51 5.66 0.55
CA GLU A 105 -22.33 6.85 0.26
C GLU A 105 -21.58 7.87 -0.61
N TYR A 106 -20.32 8.18 -0.25
CA TYR A 106 -19.49 9.15 -0.96
C TYR A 106 -18.45 8.50 -1.87
N ASN A 107 -18.42 7.17 -1.99
CA ASN A 107 -17.44 6.39 -2.76
C ASN A 107 -16.00 6.79 -2.44
N ARG A 108 -15.72 7.00 -1.15
CA ARG A 108 -14.38 7.35 -0.64
C ARG A 108 -13.65 6.10 -0.19
N THR A 109 -12.35 6.06 -0.44
CA THR A 109 -11.50 4.95 -0.02
C THR A 109 -10.41 5.46 0.91
N ILE A 110 -10.16 4.73 1.98
CA ILE A 110 -9.03 4.91 2.90
C ILE A 110 -8.14 3.69 2.73
N GLU A 111 -6.86 3.92 2.46
CA GLU A 111 -5.83 2.89 2.47
C GLU A 111 -5.16 2.87 3.85
N PHE A 112 -4.95 1.68 4.42
CA PHE A 112 -4.30 1.55 5.74
C PHE A 112 -3.38 0.32 5.81
N LEU A 113 -2.42 0.37 6.75
CA LEU A 113 -1.48 -0.72 7.05
C LEU A 113 -1.82 -1.33 8.41
N SER A 114 -1.69 -2.66 8.53
CA SER A 114 -1.76 -3.32 9.84
C SER A 114 -0.97 -4.63 9.85
N PRO A 115 0.28 -4.62 10.35
CA PRO A 115 1.06 -5.83 10.53
C PRO A 115 0.40 -6.85 11.46
N GLU A 116 -0.41 -6.40 12.42
CA GLU A 116 -1.15 -7.27 13.33
C GLU A 116 -2.18 -8.12 12.57
N LEU A 117 -2.87 -7.52 11.60
CA LEU A 117 -3.80 -8.25 10.73
C LEU A 117 -3.05 -9.24 9.83
N GLU A 118 -1.92 -8.84 9.24
CA GLU A 118 -1.08 -9.73 8.43
C GLU A 118 -0.61 -10.94 9.22
N GLN A 119 -0.07 -10.71 10.42
CA GLN A 119 0.40 -11.76 11.30
C GLN A 119 -0.74 -12.70 11.73
N LEU A 120 -1.91 -12.16 12.04
CA LEU A 120 -3.09 -12.96 12.39
C LEU A 120 -3.53 -13.85 11.23
N GLN A 121 -3.55 -13.32 10.00
CA GLN A 121 -3.89 -14.10 8.80
C GLN A 121 -2.90 -15.25 8.57
N GLU A 122 -1.60 -15.00 8.68
CA GLU A 122 -0.56 -16.04 8.58
C GLU A 122 -0.71 -17.12 9.66
N GLN A 123 -0.99 -16.71 10.90
CA GLN A 123 -1.26 -17.64 12.00
C GLN A 123 -2.50 -18.50 11.76
N ILE A 124 -3.55 -17.95 11.15
CA ILE A 124 -4.76 -18.73 10.82
C ILE A 124 -4.44 -19.72 9.72
N VAL A 125 -3.82 -19.27 8.63
CA VAL A 125 -3.50 -20.09 7.45
C VAL A 125 -2.55 -21.24 7.78
N SER A 126 -1.54 -20.99 8.63
CA SER A 126 -0.58 -22.02 9.07
C SER A 126 -1.23 -23.19 9.83
N ARG A 127 -2.31 -22.96 10.59
CA ARG A 127 -3.05 -24.02 11.29
C ARG A 127 -3.67 -25.05 10.34
N TYR A 128 -3.93 -24.65 9.10
CA TYR A 128 -4.54 -25.51 8.07
C TYR A 128 -3.53 -26.04 7.05
N GLN A 129 -2.22 -25.84 7.28
CA GLN A 129 -1.17 -26.21 6.31
C GLN A 129 -1.44 -25.62 4.91
N PHE A 130 -2.08 -24.46 4.86
CA PHE A 130 -2.52 -23.85 3.62
C PHE A 130 -1.46 -22.90 3.09
N LYS A 131 -1.18 -22.94 1.78
CA LYS A 131 -0.25 -22.00 1.12
C LYS A 131 -1.04 -20.84 0.52
N SER A 132 -1.04 -19.69 1.18
CA SER A 132 -1.65 -18.48 0.64
C SER A 132 -0.89 -17.98 -0.59
N VAL A 133 -1.62 -17.71 -1.67
CA VAL A 133 -1.07 -17.10 -2.91
C VAL A 133 -1.43 -15.62 -3.01
N ARG A 134 -2.61 -15.25 -2.50
CA ARG A 134 -3.12 -13.88 -2.45
C ARG A 134 -4.22 -13.80 -1.40
N HIS A 135 -4.39 -12.64 -0.79
CA HIS A 135 -5.59 -12.29 -0.04
C HIS A 135 -6.01 -10.85 -0.39
N GLN A 136 -7.23 -10.48 -0.01
CA GLN A 136 -7.76 -9.14 -0.19
C GLN A 136 -8.71 -8.85 0.96
N LEU A 137 -8.43 -7.79 1.72
CA LEU A 137 -9.29 -7.28 2.78
C LEU A 137 -9.85 -5.92 2.39
N GLN A 138 -11.18 -5.80 2.45
CA GLN A 138 -11.89 -4.56 2.24
C GLN A 138 -13.01 -4.46 3.27
N ILE A 139 -13.12 -3.30 3.91
CA ILE A 139 -14.16 -3.01 4.89
C ILE A 139 -15.10 -1.97 4.27
N PHE A 140 -16.38 -2.30 4.15
CA PHE A 140 -17.38 -1.40 3.58
C PHE A 140 -18.22 -0.77 4.69
N GLY A 141 -18.48 0.53 4.59
CA GLY A 141 -19.24 1.25 5.60
C GLY A 141 -19.64 2.66 5.18
N VAL A 142 -19.95 3.50 6.17
CA VAL A 142 -20.36 4.90 5.97
C VAL A 142 -19.38 5.79 6.73
N CYS A 143 -18.71 6.72 6.05
CA CYS A 143 -17.69 7.55 6.69
C CYS A 143 -18.31 8.61 7.63
N GLN A 144 -17.49 9.16 8.53
CA GLN A 144 -17.94 10.16 9.51
C GLN A 144 -18.61 11.38 8.86
N ASP A 145 -18.14 11.82 7.68
CA ASP A 145 -18.76 12.94 6.98
C ASP A 145 -20.19 12.60 6.52
N CYS A 146 -20.41 11.40 5.97
CA CYS A 146 -21.74 10.92 5.59
C CYS A 146 -22.66 10.80 6.81
N GLN A 147 -22.16 10.21 7.90
CA GLN A 147 -22.93 10.06 9.14
C GLN A 147 -23.37 11.42 9.71
N ASN A 148 -22.53 12.45 9.56
CA ASN A 148 -22.82 13.81 10.02
C ASN A 148 -23.43 14.71 8.94
N GLN A 149 -23.82 14.16 7.77
CA GLN A 149 -24.39 14.90 6.64
C GLN A 149 -23.53 16.10 6.19
N ARG A 150 -22.21 15.98 6.34
CA ARG A 150 -21.27 17.00 5.88
C ARG A 150 -21.13 16.89 4.37
N PRO A 151 -20.99 18.01 3.65
CA PRO A 151 -20.81 17.97 2.20
C PRO A 151 -19.55 17.19 1.85
N ARG A 152 -19.57 16.50 0.71
CA ARG A 152 -18.40 15.79 0.19
C ARG A 152 -17.28 16.81 -0.07
N LYS A 153 -16.31 16.87 0.83
CA LYS A 153 -14.97 17.39 0.52
C LYS A 153 -14.39 16.55 -0.62
N GLN A 154 -13.80 17.20 -1.63
CA GLN A 154 -13.07 16.53 -2.71
C GLN A 154 -12.05 15.57 -2.10
N ASP A 155 -12.02 14.35 -2.65
CA ASP A 155 -11.39 13.18 -2.04
C ASP A 155 -9.92 13.46 -1.71
N VAL A 156 -9.62 13.62 -0.42
CA VAL A 156 -8.25 13.54 0.08
C VAL A 156 -8.34 12.96 1.48
N PHE A 157 -8.65 11.67 1.59
CA PHE A 157 -7.94 10.94 2.63
C PHE A 157 -6.51 10.88 2.11
N ASP A 158 -5.66 11.72 2.70
CA ASP A 158 -4.25 11.75 2.40
C ASP A 158 -3.70 10.38 2.79
N SER A 159 -3.64 9.47 1.81
CA SER A 159 -3.21 8.10 2.03
C SER A 159 -1.75 8.08 2.45
N ASP A 160 -0.97 9.09 2.04
CA ASP A 160 0.41 9.26 2.50
C ASP A 160 0.44 9.66 3.98
N LEU A 161 -0.47 10.53 4.44
CA LEU A 161 -0.62 10.83 5.87
C LEU A 161 -1.09 9.62 6.69
N VAL A 162 -2.06 8.85 6.17
CA VAL A 162 -2.52 7.63 6.84
C VAL A 162 -1.38 6.61 6.91
N PHE A 163 -0.64 6.41 5.83
CA PHE A 163 0.51 5.50 5.83
C PHE A 163 1.65 5.99 6.73
N ALA A 164 1.95 7.29 6.76
CA ALA A 164 2.94 7.84 7.68
C ALA A 164 2.54 7.59 9.13
N ARG A 165 1.25 7.78 9.43
CA ARG A 165 0.68 7.51 10.75
C ARG A 165 0.82 6.02 11.09
N ASP A 166 0.32 5.14 10.23
CA ASP A 166 0.37 3.70 10.47
C ASP A 166 1.83 3.21 10.58
N ALA A 167 2.74 3.71 9.75
CA ALA A 167 4.18 3.40 9.83
C ALA A 167 4.81 3.83 11.16
N LEU A 168 4.49 5.03 11.66
CA LEU A 168 4.94 5.47 12.99
C LEU A 168 4.39 4.58 14.10
N GLN A 169 3.12 4.16 14.02
CA GLN A 169 2.55 3.23 14.99
C GLN A 169 3.29 1.89 15.00
N ILE A 170 3.65 1.38 13.82
CA ILE A 170 4.42 0.14 13.68
C ILE A 170 5.82 0.31 14.30
N ALA A 171 6.50 1.42 14.02
CA ALA A 171 7.81 1.71 14.60
C ALA A 171 7.74 1.83 16.13
N LEU A 172 6.77 2.57 16.65
CA LEU A 172 6.51 2.70 18.10
C LEU A 172 6.26 1.34 18.77
N ALA A 173 5.45 0.49 18.16
CA ALA A 173 5.18 -0.85 18.66
C ALA A 173 6.45 -1.72 18.64
N THR A 174 7.28 -1.58 17.60
CA THR A 174 8.55 -2.30 17.43
C THR A 174 9.54 -1.92 18.53
N GLU A 175 9.84 -0.63 18.70
CA GLU A 175 10.77 -0.14 19.74
C GLU A 175 10.25 -0.51 21.14
N ARG A 176 8.95 -0.38 21.40
CA ARG A 176 8.35 -0.77 22.68
C ARG A 176 8.51 -2.26 22.97
N SER A 177 8.33 -3.11 21.96
CA SER A 177 8.60 -4.54 22.08
C SER A 177 10.08 -4.82 22.30
N GLY A 178 10.97 -4.11 21.61
CA GLY A 178 12.43 -4.18 21.76
C GLY A 178 12.86 -3.87 23.19
N VAL A 179 12.43 -2.73 23.75
CA VAL A 179 12.69 -2.35 25.15
C VAL A 179 12.29 -3.46 26.12
N ASN A 180 11.06 -3.97 26.01
CA ASN A 180 10.56 -5.02 26.89
C ASN A 180 11.38 -6.31 26.78
N PHE A 181 11.74 -6.71 25.55
CA PHE A 181 12.55 -7.88 25.29
C PHE A 181 13.94 -7.77 25.93
N TYR A 182 14.66 -6.67 25.70
CA TYR A 182 16.02 -6.50 26.20
C TYR A 182 16.06 -6.33 27.72
N LEU A 183 15.06 -5.69 28.33
CA LEU A 183 14.95 -5.64 29.80
C LEU A 183 14.74 -7.04 30.38
N SER A 184 13.81 -7.83 29.83
CA SER A 184 13.59 -9.22 30.27
C SER A 184 14.84 -10.09 30.07
N ALA A 185 15.56 -9.92 28.95
CA ALA A 185 16.81 -10.64 28.69
C ALA A 185 17.92 -10.24 29.68
N ALA A 186 18.00 -8.96 30.07
CA ALA A 186 18.94 -8.49 31.09
C ALA A 186 18.66 -9.11 32.47
N GLU A 187 17.38 -9.18 32.86
CA GLU A 187 16.94 -9.77 34.12
C GLU A 187 17.24 -11.26 34.20
N THR A 188 17.00 -11.99 33.11
CA THR A 188 17.19 -13.46 33.05
C THR A 188 18.62 -13.89 32.76
N SER A 189 19.47 -12.99 32.24
CA SER A 189 20.86 -13.30 31.91
C SER A 189 21.70 -13.59 33.15
N THR A 190 22.42 -14.70 33.13
CA THR A 190 23.37 -15.12 34.18
C THR A 190 24.78 -14.54 33.96
N HIS A 191 25.11 -14.10 32.74
CA HIS A 191 26.41 -13.56 32.39
C HIS A 191 26.43 -12.02 32.56
N PRO A 192 27.32 -11.46 33.39
CA PRO A 192 27.37 -10.01 33.66
C PRO A 192 27.57 -9.14 32.41
N SER A 193 28.41 -9.59 31.47
CA SER A 193 28.65 -8.90 30.21
C SER A 193 27.39 -8.88 29.33
N GLY A 194 26.70 -10.01 29.20
CA GLY A 194 25.44 -10.11 28.47
C GLY A 194 24.35 -9.22 29.07
N ARG A 195 24.21 -9.22 30.40
CA ARG A 195 23.28 -8.30 31.11
C ARG A 195 23.58 -6.84 30.80
N SER A 196 24.85 -6.43 30.88
CA SER A 196 25.24 -5.05 30.56
C SER A 196 24.95 -4.69 29.11
N THR A 197 25.19 -5.60 28.16
CA THR A 197 24.86 -5.40 26.75
C THR A 197 23.37 -5.19 26.56
N PHE A 198 22.52 -6.07 27.10
CA PHE A 198 21.07 -5.94 26.97
C PHE A 198 20.53 -4.63 27.57
N LEU A 199 21.05 -4.20 28.73
CA LEU A 199 20.68 -2.91 29.32
C LEU A 199 21.04 -1.72 28.42
N LYS A 200 22.20 -1.77 27.75
CA LYS A 200 22.60 -0.72 26.81
C LYS A 200 21.68 -0.64 25.60
N ILE A 201 21.35 -1.80 25.01
CA ILE A 201 20.43 -1.85 23.87
C ILE A 201 19.04 -1.39 24.29
N ALA A 202 18.54 -1.83 25.45
CA ALA A 202 17.26 -1.36 25.99
C ALA A 202 17.21 0.17 26.14
N GLU A 203 18.32 0.80 26.53
CA GLU A 203 18.42 2.25 26.63
C GLU A 203 18.47 2.95 25.26
N GLU A 204 19.11 2.34 24.27
CA GLU A 204 19.07 2.79 22.87
C GLU A 204 17.64 2.78 22.33
N GLU A 205 16.93 1.67 22.46
CA GLU A 205 15.54 1.52 22.00
C GLU A 205 14.58 2.50 22.72
N LYS A 206 14.82 2.79 24.01
CA LYS A 206 14.04 3.83 24.73
C LYS A 206 14.23 5.22 24.14
N ARG A 207 15.43 5.55 23.67
CA ARG A 207 15.69 6.86 23.02
C ARG A 207 14.95 6.94 21.69
N HIS A 208 15.04 5.91 20.86
CA HIS A 208 14.28 5.84 19.62
C HIS A 208 12.77 5.93 19.88
N LEU A 209 12.26 5.20 20.89
CA LEU A 209 10.86 5.27 21.29
C LEU A 209 10.44 6.70 21.63
N HIS A 210 11.26 7.43 22.41
CA HIS A 210 10.97 8.82 22.76
C HIS A 210 10.96 9.76 21.54
N GLU A 211 11.90 9.58 20.61
CA GLU A 211 11.95 10.34 19.35
C GLU A 211 10.71 10.09 18.50
N LEU A 212 10.31 8.84 18.33
CA LEU A 212 9.11 8.45 17.59
C LEU A 212 7.82 8.93 18.26
N GLU A 213 7.74 8.92 19.60
CA GLU A 213 6.58 9.46 20.34
C GLU A 213 6.43 10.97 20.08
N HIS A 214 7.54 11.70 20.02
CA HIS A 214 7.53 13.11 19.66
C HIS A 214 7.05 13.33 18.22
N GLU A 215 7.56 12.57 17.25
CA GLU A 215 7.13 12.66 15.84
C GLU A 215 5.64 12.35 15.69
N TRP A 216 5.15 11.32 16.39
CA TRP A 216 3.74 10.96 16.44
C TRP A 216 2.86 12.11 16.91
N GLU A 217 3.23 12.75 18.03
CA GLU A 217 2.48 13.89 18.55
C GLU A 217 2.41 15.07 17.57
N GLN A 218 3.48 15.31 16.80
CA GLN A 218 3.49 16.36 15.78
C GLN A 218 2.62 15.99 14.58
N LEU A 219 2.56 14.71 14.21
CA LEU A 219 1.78 14.24 13.07
C LEU A 219 0.27 14.31 13.36
N ILE A 220 -0.18 13.88 14.54
CA ILE A 220 -1.62 13.85 14.90
C ILE A 220 -2.21 15.25 15.18
N LYS A 221 -1.37 16.27 15.39
CA LYS A 221 -1.81 17.67 15.59
C LYS A 221 -2.12 18.39 14.27
N LYS A 222 -1.72 17.82 13.13
CA LYS A 222 -2.00 18.33 11.78
C LYS A 222 -3.33 17.78 11.25
#